data_AF-A0A1G1ZSI4-F1
#
_entry.id   AF-A0A1G1ZSI4-F1
#
_cell.length_a   1.000
_cell.length_b   1.000
_cell.length_c   1.000
_cell.angle_alpha   90.00
_cell.angle_beta   90.00
_cell.angle_gamma   90.00
#
_symmetry.space_group_name_H-M   'P 1'
#
loop_
_entity.id
_entity.type
_entity.pdbx_description
1 polymer ?
#
loop_
_entity_poly.entity_id
_entity_poly.type
_entity_poly.pdbx_seq_one_letter_code
_entity_poly.pdbx_strand_id
1 'polypeptide(L)'
;MRILLLGSDNSECEELRRYLFSCGEEVIFSAEKITSEKVREINPDIIISYNYRHILKEDVFLMPILGTINLHISYLPWNRGADPNFWSHLEGTPKGVTIHYINAGIDTGDIIGQELVEFSEKDTLKSSYEKLHIAIRELFKKLWPKIKSGQAPRRKQRGKGTFHLVKDKEPFLNLLSERGYDTPIEDLNKFRKTA
;
A
#
# COMPACT_ATOMS: atom_id res chain seq x y z
N MET A 1 13.98 4.02 17.35
CA MET A 1 12.59 3.65 17.72
C MET A 1 12.38 2.20 17.32
N ARG A 2 11.47 1.50 17.99
CA ARG A 2 11.16 0.11 17.69
C ARG A 2 10.00 0.02 16.71
N ILE A 3 10.26 -0.57 15.56
CA ILE A 3 9.32 -0.68 14.44
C ILE A 3 8.99 -2.14 14.23
N LEU A 4 7.69 -2.44 14.17
CA LEU A 4 7.22 -3.72 13.64
C LEU A 4 6.80 -3.51 12.17
N LEU A 5 7.62 -4.00 11.25
CA LEU A 5 7.36 -4.00 9.81
C LEU A 5 6.66 -5.31 9.41
N LEU A 6 5.42 -5.19 8.96
CA LEU A 6 4.60 -6.28 8.46
C LEU A 6 4.55 -6.19 6.93
N GLY A 7 4.90 -7.28 6.24
CA GLY A 7 4.92 -7.25 4.79
C GLY A 7 5.06 -8.60 4.13
N SER A 8 5.55 -8.62 2.89
CA SER A 8 5.90 -9.85 2.18
C SER A 8 7.42 -9.93 2.04
N ASP A 9 7.96 -11.14 1.92
CA ASP A 9 9.38 -11.33 1.59
C ASP A 9 9.63 -11.00 0.11
N ASN A 10 9.84 -9.71 -0.17
CA ASN A 10 10.08 -9.17 -1.52
C ASN A 10 11.02 -7.96 -1.49
N SER A 11 11.51 -7.58 -2.67
CA SER A 11 12.41 -6.43 -2.87
C SER A 11 11.88 -5.14 -2.27
N GLU A 12 10.57 -4.90 -2.41
CA GLU A 12 9.95 -3.66 -1.96
C GLU A 12 10.04 -3.50 -0.44
N CYS A 13 9.73 -4.56 0.32
CA CYS A 13 9.82 -4.55 1.78
C CYS A 13 11.27 -4.51 2.26
N GLU A 14 12.18 -5.21 1.58
CA GLU A 14 13.60 -5.22 1.90
C GLU A 14 14.24 -3.82 1.70
N GLU A 15 13.89 -3.10 0.64
CA GLU A 15 14.35 -1.72 0.43
C GLU A 15 13.87 -0.77 1.52
N LEU A 16 12.60 -0.88 1.94
CA LEU A 16 12.06 -0.09 3.05
C LEU A 16 12.79 -0.41 4.36
N ARG A 17 13.04 -1.70 4.62
CA ARG A 17 13.76 -2.17 5.81
C ARG A 17 15.18 -1.62 5.86
N ARG A 18 15.91 -1.62 4.73
CA ARG A 18 17.25 -1.03 4.62
C ARG A 18 17.25 0.47 4.92
N TYR A 19 16.27 1.20 4.41
CA TYR A 19 16.12 2.62 4.71
C TYR A 19 15.87 2.88 6.20
N LEU A 20 15.01 2.10 6.84
CA LEU A 20 14.75 2.24 8.28
C LEU A 20 16.00 1.93 9.11
N PHE A 21 16.78 0.91 8.74
CA PHE A 21 18.07 0.64 9.39
C PHE A 21 19.07 1.78 9.19
N SER A 22 19.15 2.38 8.01
CA SER A 22 20.05 3.52 7.78
C SER A 22 19.64 4.78 8.56
N CYS A 23 18.37 4.86 8.98
CA CYS A 23 17.87 5.89 9.90
C CYS A 23 18.17 5.59 11.39
N GLY A 24 18.81 4.46 11.70
CA GLY A 24 19.12 4.03 13.06
C GLY A 24 17.94 3.44 13.83
N GLU A 25 16.93 2.92 13.12
CA GLU A 25 15.75 2.31 13.75
C GLU A 25 15.96 0.82 14.07
N GLU A 26 15.32 0.35 15.14
CA GLU A 26 15.23 -1.08 15.47
C GLU A 26 14.04 -1.66 14.70
N VAL A 27 14.29 -2.50 13.69
CA VAL A 27 13.24 -3.05 12.81
C VAL A 27 13.07 -4.54 13.04
N ILE A 28 11.89 -4.93 13.53
CA ILE A 28 11.41 -6.31 13.59
C ILE A 28 10.53 -6.54 12.35
N PHE A 29 10.87 -7.53 11.54
CA PHE A 29 10.11 -7.90 10.34
C PHE A 29 9.27 -9.16 10.58
N SER A 30 8.05 -9.19 10.03
CA SER A 30 7.25 -10.41 9.96
C SER A 30 6.43 -10.45 8.66
N ALA A 31 6.50 -11.57 7.94
CA ALA A 31 5.59 -11.87 6.85
C ALA A 31 4.39 -12.72 7.29
N GLU A 32 4.47 -13.29 8.48
CA GLU A 32 3.45 -14.18 9.03
C GLU A 32 2.31 -13.40 9.66
N LYS A 33 1.19 -14.10 9.92
CA LYS A 33 0.08 -13.55 10.68
C LYS A 33 0.53 -13.16 12.09
N ILE A 34 0.40 -11.88 12.43
CA ILE A 34 0.78 -11.37 13.75
C ILE A 34 -0.38 -11.53 14.75
N THR A 35 -0.06 -11.81 16.01
CA THR A 35 -1.04 -11.90 17.12
C THR A 35 -0.85 -10.77 18.11
N SER A 36 -1.88 -10.46 18.90
CA SER A 36 -1.81 -9.41 19.92
C SER A 36 -0.75 -9.70 20.99
N GLU A 37 -0.55 -10.97 21.33
CA GLU A 37 0.49 -11.43 22.27
C GLU A 37 1.87 -11.10 21.74
N LYS A 38 2.10 -11.37 20.44
CA LYS A 38 3.39 -11.11 19.83
C LYS A 38 3.69 -9.62 19.74
N VAL A 39 2.68 -8.80 19.44
CA VAL A 39 2.86 -7.33 19.45
C VAL A 39 3.15 -6.82 20.86
N ARG A 40 2.51 -7.38 21.91
CA ARG A 40 2.84 -7.05 23.31
C ARG A 40 4.27 -7.39 23.68
N GLU A 41 4.78 -8.55 23.26
CA GLU A 41 6.18 -8.94 23.49
C GLU A 41 7.16 -8.00 22.80
N ILE A 42 6.87 -7.62 21.55
CA ILE A 42 7.72 -6.72 20.78
C ILE A 42 7.67 -5.31 21.37
N ASN A 43 6.48 -4.87 21.80
CA ASN A 43 6.19 -3.51 22.28
C ASN A 43 6.68 -2.43 21.30
N PRO A 44 6.16 -2.40 20.05
CA PRO A 44 6.63 -1.44 19.04
C PRO A 44 6.06 -0.03 19.27
N ASP A 45 6.86 0.99 18.93
CA ASP A 45 6.42 2.39 18.91
C ASP A 45 5.40 2.63 17.77
N ILE A 46 5.60 1.93 16.64
CA ILE A 46 4.79 2.00 15.42
C ILE A 46 4.75 0.65 14.72
N ILE A 47 3.60 0.32 14.11
CA ILE A 47 3.49 -0.77 13.13
C ILE A 47 3.42 -0.16 11.72
N ILE A 48 4.20 -0.70 10.80
CA ILE A 48 4.19 -0.33 9.38
C ILE A 48 3.77 -1.56 8.58
N SER A 49 2.64 -1.47 7.88
CA SER A 49 2.17 -2.48 6.93
C SER A 49 2.57 -2.07 5.51
N TYR A 50 3.19 -2.98 4.76
CA TYR A 50 3.52 -2.78 3.36
C TYR A 50 3.50 -4.11 2.62
N ASN A 51 2.58 -4.29 1.67
CA ASN A 51 2.34 -5.59 1.01
C ASN A 51 2.03 -6.73 1.99
N TYR A 52 1.40 -6.43 3.13
CA TYR A 52 1.00 -7.43 4.11
C TYR A 52 -0.30 -8.11 3.70
N ARG A 53 -0.35 -9.45 3.78
CA ARG A 53 -1.47 -10.24 3.24
C ARG A 53 -2.55 -10.58 4.26
N HIS A 54 -2.37 -10.18 5.52
CA HIS A 54 -3.31 -10.49 6.59
C HIS A 54 -4.00 -9.23 7.09
N ILE A 55 -5.29 -9.35 7.39
CA ILE A 55 -6.06 -8.27 8.04
C ILE A 55 -5.61 -8.16 9.49
N LEU A 56 -5.22 -6.95 9.90
CA LEU A 56 -4.90 -6.65 11.29
C LEU A 56 -6.19 -6.49 12.09
N LYS A 57 -6.23 -7.17 13.24
CA LYS A 57 -7.30 -7.02 14.20
C LYS A 57 -7.11 -5.74 15.02
N GLU A 58 -8.20 -5.25 15.59
CA GLU A 58 -8.24 -4.01 16.39
C GLU A 58 -7.29 -4.04 17.59
N ASP A 59 -7.23 -5.17 18.29
CA ASP A 59 -6.30 -5.43 19.40
C ASP A 59 -4.83 -5.40 18.99
N VAL A 60 -4.52 -5.48 17.70
CA VAL A 60 -3.17 -5.33 17.14
C VAL A 60 -2.93 -3.88 16.71
N PHE A 61 -3.79 -3.32 15.83
CA PHE A 61 -3.47 -2.05 15.18
C PHE A 61 -3.61 -0.82 16.09
N LEU A 62 -4.34 -0.93 17.21
CA LEU A 62 -4.47 0.13 18.21
C LEU A 62 -3.33 0.14 19.24
N MET A 63 -2.49 -0.90 19.28
CA MET A 63 -1.49 -1.07 20.34
C MET A 63 -0.31 -0.06 20.29
N PRO A 64 0.28 0.26 19.11
CA PRO A 64 1.43 1.15 19.08
C PRO A 64 1.04 2.60 19.36
N ILE A 65 1.84 3.31 20.14
CA ILE A 65 1.55 4.70 20.56
C ILE A 65 1.51 5.69 19.39
N LEU A 66 2.33 5.48 18.36
CA LEU A 66 2.31 6.29 17.14
C LEU A 66 1.27 5.80 16.12
N GLY A 67 0.56 4.72 16.46
CA GLY A 67 -0.45 4.06 15.64
C GLY A 67 0.12 3.02 14.69
N THR A 68 -0.74 2.54 13.81
CA THR A 68 -0.41 1.62 12.73
C THR A 68 -0.65 2.29 11.40
N ILE A 69 0.32 2.23 10.48
CA ILE A 69 0.23 2.84 9.15
C ILE A 69 0.34 1.78 8.05
N ASN A 70 -0.25 2.06 6.89
CA ASN A 70 -0.16 1.23 5.70
C ASN A 70 0.39 2.04 4.52
N LEU A 71 1.22 1.39 3.71
CA LEU A 71 1.71 1.88 2.43
C LEU A 71 0.87 1.23 1.32
N HIS A 72 -0.09 1.97 0.78
CA HIS A 72 -1.01 1.49 -0.25
C HIS A 72 -0.72 2.13 -1.61
N ILE A 73 -0.56 1.33 -2.66
CA ILE A 73 -0.19 1.79 -4.01
C ILE A 73 -1.40 2.24 -4.85
N SER A 74 -2.34 2.96 -4.21
CA SER A 74 -3.42 3.67 -4.90
C SER A 74 -3.55 5.11 -4.42
N TYR A 75 -4.24 5.94 -5.21
CA TYR A 75 -4.63 7.28 -4.81
C TYR A 75 -5.98 7.24 -4.08
N LEU A 76 -5.96 6.94 -2.77
CA LEU A 76 -7.16 6.80 -1.95
C LEU A 76 -8.08 8.05 -2.01
N PRO A 77 -9.42 7.87 -2.01
CA PRO A 77 -10.15 6.63 -1.73
C PRO A 77 -10.34 5.69 -2.93
N TRP A 78 -9.70 5.92 -4.07
CA TRP A 78 -9.81 5.03 -5.23
C TRP A 78 -9.01 3.74 -5.05
N ASN A 79 -9.55 2.63 -5.54
CA ASN A 79 -8.92 1.30 -5.55
C ASN A 79 -8.44 0.85 -4.16
N ARG A 80 -9.33 0.90 -3.17
CA ARG A 80 -9.09 0.23 -1.87
C ARG A 80 -9.09 -1.28 -2.05
N GLY A 81 -8.38 -2.00 -1.18
CA GLY A 81 -8.35 -3.45 -1.19
C GLY A 81 -7.36 -4.00 -2.22
N ALA A 82 -7.81 -5.00 -2.98
CA ALA A 82 -6.94 -5.83 -3.81
C ALA A 82 -6.60 -5.20 -5.16
N ASP A 83 -5.43 -5.57 -5.70
CA ASP A 83 -4.98 -5.27 -7.07
C ASP A 83 -5.13 -3.79 -7.54
N PRO A 84 -4.80 -2.79 -6.70
CA PRO A 84 -5.07 -1.38 -7.00
C PRO A 84 -4.47 -0.88 -8.32
N ASN A 85 -3.28 -1.36 -8.69
CA ASN A 85 -2.65 -0.99 -9.96
C ASN A 85 -3.55 -1.37 -11.15
N PHE A 86 -3.99 -2.63 -11.20
CA PHE A 86 -4.85 -3.16 -12.25
C PHE A 86 -6.17 -2.39 -12.36
N TRP A 87 -6.88 -2.22 -11.24
CA TRP A 87 -8.17 -1.53 -11.23
C TRP A 87 -8.04 -0.07 -11.65
N SER A 88 -6.97 0.61 -11.25
CA SER A 88 -6.76 2.01 -11.63
C SER A 88 -6.60 2.20 -13.15
N HIS A 89 -6.04 1.20 -13.83
CA HIS A 89 -5.94 1.18 -15.29
C HIS A 89 -7.25 0.78 -15.94
N LEU A 90 -7.88 -0.31 -15.48
CA LEU A 90 -9.13 -0.81 -16.03
C LEU A 90 -10.30 0.19 -15.91
N GLU A 91 -10.47 0.78 -14.74
CA GLU A 91 -11.56 1.72 -14.45
C GLU A 91 -11.20 3.17 -14.80
N GLY A 92 -9.92 3.44 -15.08
CA GLY A 92 -9.46 4.77 -15.43
C GLY A 92 -9.50 5.79 -14.28
N THR A 93 -9.39 5.33 -13.04
CA THR A 93 -9.37 6.19 -11.85
C THR A 93 -8.04 6.94 -11.71
N PRO A 94 -7.95 7.93 -10.79
CA PRO A 94 -6.68 8.49 -10.35
C PRO A 94 -5.69 7.39 -9.93
N LYS A 95 -4.41 7.60 -10.26
CA LYS A 95 -3.32 6.65 -10.02
C LYS A 95 -2.26 7.33 -9.19
N GLY A 96 -1.71 6.61 -8.24
CA GLY A 96 -0.84 7.20 -7.25
C GLY A 96 -0.67 6.30 -6.07
N VAL A 97 -0.11 6.86 -5.00
CA VAL A 97 0.26 6.14 -3.79
C VAL A 97 -0.26 6.90 -2.57
N THR A 98 -0.56 6.16 -1.51
CA THR A 98 -1.08 6.72 -0.26
C THR A 98 -0.42 6.05 0.93
N ILE A 99 0.02 6.87 1.88
CA ILE A 99 0.38 6.43 3.23
C ILE A 99 -0.72 6.89 4.17
N HIS A 100 -1.34 5.96 4.88
CA HIS A 100 -2.48 6.23 5.76
C HIS A 100 -2.40 5.43 7.05
N TYR A 101 -3.13 5.87 8.07
CA TYR A 101 -3.36 5.09 9.28
C TYR A 101 -4.32 3.92 9.00
N ILE A 102 -4.13 2.80 9.70
CA ILE A 102 -5.08 1.69 9.71
C ILE A 102 -6.20 1.98 10.71
N ASN A 103 -7.41 1.57 10.37
CA ASN A 103 -8.59 1.55 11.24
C ASN A 103 -9.37 0.24 11.00
N ALA A 104 -10.60 0.14 11.52
CA ALA A 104 -11.43 -1.06 11.36
C ALA A 104 -11.85 -1.38 9.91
N GLY A 105 -11.73 -0.43 8.98
CA GLY A 105 -12.05 -0.63 7.56
C GLY A 105 -10.80 -0.90 6.71
N ILE A 106 -10.99 -1.54 5.55
CA ILE A 106 -9.90 -1.81 4.61
C ILE A 106 -9.55 -0.53 3.84
N ASP A 107 -8.33 -0.02 4.07
CA ASP A 107 -7.80 1.18 3.44
C ASP A 107 -8.67 2.44 3.59
N THR A 108 -9.36 2.58 4.74
CA THR A 108 -10.27 3.72 5.00
C THR A 108 -9.77 4.75 6.01
N GLY A 109 -8.63 4.50 6.65
CA GLY A 109 -8.12 5.38 7.70
C GLY A 109 -7.55 6.70 7.19
N ASP A 110 -7.19 7.57 8.13
CA ASP A 110 -6.75 8.93 7.85
C ASP A 110 -5.44 8.95 7.05
N ILE A 111 -5.38 9.82 6.05
CA ILE A 111 -4.24 10.01 5.17
C ILE A 111 -3.14 10.82 5.85
N ILE A 112 -1.93 10.27 5.80
CA ILE A 112 -0.68 10.96 6.13
C ILE A 112 -0.18 11.72 4.90
N GLY A 113 -0.08 11.06 3.75
CA GLY A 113 0.33 11.68 2.49
C GLY A 113 -0.05 10.87 1.27
N GLN A 114 -0.11 11.56 0.13
CA GLN A 114 -0.47 10.98 -1.17
C GLN A 114 0.33 11.65 -2.27
N GLU A 115 0.57 10.90 -3.34
CA GLU A 115 1.23 11.40 -4.54
C GLU A 115 0.59 10.79 -5.78
N LEU A 116 0.32 11.61 -6.80
CA LEU A 116 -0.14 11.13 -8.11
C LEU A 116 1.07 10.57 -8.86
N VAL A 117 0.84 9.51 -9.63
CA VAL A 117 1.88 8.90 -10.46
C VAL A 117 1.36 8.86 -11.90
N GLU A 118 2.19 9.36 -12.82
CA GLU A 118 1.89 9.37 -14.25
C GLU A 118 2.43 8.12 -14.93
N PHE A 119 1.68 7.64 -15.93
CA PHE A 119 2.03 6.47 -16.72
C PHE A 119 1.88 6.80 -18.19
N SER A 120 2.75 6.20 -19.00
CA SER A 120 2.67 6.26 -20.46
C SER A 120 1.85 5.09 -21.00
N GLU A 121 1.38 5.19 -22.24
CA GLU A 121 0.67 4.08 -22.91
C GLU A 121 1.57 2.87 -23.16
N LYS A 122 2.90 3.06 -23.15
CA LYS A 122 3.91 2.00 -23.32
C LYS A 122 4.23 1.25 -22.03
N ASP A 123 3.74 1.73 -20.89
CA ASP A 123 3.92 1.03 -19.62
C ASP A 123 3.11 -0.28 -19.61
N THR A 124 3.63 -1.27 -18.92
CA THR A 124 2.92 -2.54 -18.64
C THR A 124 2.39 -2.52 -17.22
N LEU A 125 1.57 -3.52 -16.85
CA LEU A 125 1.19 -3.72 -15.45
C LEU A 125 2.41 -3.92 -14.54
N LYS A 126 3.49 -4.52 -15.04
CA LYS A 126 4.75 -4.68 -14.33
C LYS A 126 5.48 -3.35 -14.13
N SER A 127 5.73 -2.60 -15.21
CA SER A 127 6.48 -1.34 -15.09
C SER A 127 5.71 -0.28 -14.29
N SER A 128 4.37 -0.27 -14.39
CA SER A 128 3.53 0.60 -13.57
C SER A 128 3.55 0.22 -12.09
N TYR A 129 3.51 -1.07 -11.77
CA TYR A 129 3.66 -1.56 -10.40
C TYR A 129 5.01 -1.15 -9.79
N GLU A 130 6.10 -1.32 -10.53
CA GLU A 130 7.45 -0.88 -10.13
C GLU A 130 7.49 0.63 -9.87
N LYS A 131 6.93 1.45 -10.78
CA LYS A 131 6.84 2.91 -10.61
C LYS A 131 6.05 3.32 -9.36
N LEU A 132 4.93 2.68 -9.09
CA LEU A 132 4.15 2.93 -7.87
C LEU A 132 4.96 2.62 -6.61
N HIS A 133 5.68 1.50 -6.60
CA HIS A 133 6.49 1.13 -5.45
C HIS A 133 7.70 2.05 -5.24
N ILE A 134 8.32 2.54 -6.30
CA ILE A 134 9.34 3.60 -6.20
C ILE A 134 8.72 4.86 -5.58
N ALA A 135 7.58 5.32 -6.12
CA ALA A 135 6.90 6.52 -5.64
C ALA A 135 6.51 6.43 -4.16
N ILE A 136 5.97 5.29 -3.70
CA ILE A 136 5.55 5.15 -2.29
C ILE A 136 6.74 5.10 -1.34
N ARG A 137 7.89 4.56 -1.76
CA ARG A 137 9.13 4.59 -0.97
C ARG A 137 9.67 6.01 -0.84
N GLU A 138 9.69 6.77 -1.92
CA GLU A 138 10.13 8.18 -1.88
C GLU A 138 9.18 9.03 -1.02
N LEU A 139 7.87 8.83 -1.16
CA LEU A 139 6.87 9.47 -0.30
C LEU A 139 7.07 9.09 1.17
N PHE A 140 7.35 7.82 1.47
CA PHE A 140 7.63 7.35 2.84
C PHE A 140 8.85 8.06 3.41
N LYS A 141 9.99 8.07 2.69
CA LYS A 141 11.22 8.74 3.12
C LYS A 141 10.99 10.22 3.44
N LYS A 142 10.22 10.90 2.59
CA LYS A 142 9.83 12.32 2.79
C LYS A 142 8.99 12.54 4.04
N LEU A 143 8.10 11.60 4.37
CA LEU A 143 7.18 11.72 5.51
C LEU A 143 7.74 11.13 6.81
N TRP A 144 8.77 10.29 6.72
CA TRP A 144 9.35 9.58 7.86
C TRP A 144 9.72 10.49 9.04
N PRO A 145 10.36 11.67 8.86
CA PRO A 145 10.65 12.57 9.98
C PRO A 145 9.41 13.00 10.78
N LYS A 146 8.28 13.22 10.10
CA LYS A 146 7.01 13.59 10.75
C LYS A 146 6.33 12.38 11.42
N ILE A 147 6.40 11.21 10.78
CA ILE A 147 5.89 9.96 11.34
C ILE A 147 6.64 9.62 12.63
N LYS A 148 7.98 9.61 12.57
CA LYS A 148 8.88 9.30 13.69
C LYS A 148 8.68 10.23 14.89
N SER A 149 8.40 11.50 14.65
CA SER A 149 8.19 12.51 15.71
C SER A 149 6.74 12.58 16.22
N GLY A 150 5.83 11.73 15.74
CA GLY A 150 4.42 11.76 16.11
C GLY A 150 3.64 12.95 15.56
N GLN A 151 4.18 13.65 14.56
CA GLN A 151 3.60 14.85 13.94
C GLN A 151 3.01 14.59 12.56
N ALA A 152 2.84 13.31 12.19
CA ALA A 152 2.19 12.93 10.95
C ALA A 152 0.73 13.44 10.91
N PRO A 153 0.30 14.08 9.82
CA PRO A 153 -1.06 14.62 9.72
C PRO A 153 -2.10 13.49 9.67
N ARG A 154 -3.30 13.77 10.16
CA ARG A 154 -4.47 12.90 10.08
C ARG A 154 -5.56 13.57 9.26
N ARG A 155 -5.58 13.29 7.95
CA ARG A 155 -6.57 13.86 7.03
C ARG A 155 -7.60 12.82 6.65
N LYS A 156 -8.88 13.06 6.98
CA LYS A 156 -9.97 12.19 6.54
C LYS A 156 -10.00 12.06 5.03
N GLN A 157 -10.19 10.85 4.53
CA GLN A 157 -10.42 10.60 3.11
C GLN A 157 -11.71 11.30 2.66
N ARG A 158 -11.75 11.79 1.41
CA ARG A 158 -12.91 12.48 0.83
C ARG A 158 -13.32 11.84 -0.49
N GLY A 159 -14.63 11.74 -0.72
CA GLY A 159 -15.20 11.10 -1.92
C GLY A 159 -15.54 9.62 -1.68
N LYS A 160 -16.30 9.03 -2.61
CA LYS A 160 -16.75 7.64 -2.52
C LYS A 160 -15.61 6.65 -2.79
N GLY A 161 -14.82 6.92 -3.82
CA GLY A 161 -13.76 6.02 -4.29
C GLY A 161 -14.30 4.70 -4.83
N THR A 162 -13.41 3.71 -4.93
CA THR A 162 -13.72 2.32 -5.35
C THR A 162 -13.08 1.33 -4.38
N PHE A 163 -13.58 0.10 -4.37
CA PHE A 163 -13.09 -0.98 -3.50
C PHE A 163 -13.24 -2.31 -4.23
N HIS A 164 -12.21 -3.14 -4.14
CA HIS A 164 -12.17 -4.41 -4.85
C HIS A 164 -11.61 -5.53 -3.96
N LEU A 165 -12.20 -6.71 -4.09
CA LEU A 165 -11.72 -7.96 -3.53
C LEU A 165 -10.90 -8.72 -4.58
N VAL A 166 -10.06 -9.66 -4.13
CA VAL A 166 -9.23 -10.50 -5.02
C VAL A 166 -10.07 -11.20 -6.08
N LYS A 167 -11.24 -11.73 -5.70
CA LYS A 167 -12.17 -12.43 -6.60
C LYS A 167 -12.76 -11.54 -7.70
N ASP A 168 -12.80 -10.23 -7.50
CA ASP A 168 -13.44 -9.31 -8.46
C ASP A 168 -12.65 -9.24 -9.77
N LYS A 169 -11.38 -9.68 -9.74
CA LYS A 169 -10.49 -9.75 -10.91
C LYS A 169 -10.74 -10.99 -11.78
N GLU A 170 -11.42 -12.02 -11.26
CA GLU A 170 -11.66 -13.29 -11.96
C GLU A 170 -12.27 -13.12 -13.36
N PRO A 171 -13.31 -12.27 -13.57
CA PRO A 171 -13.90 -12.08 -14.88
C PRO A 171 -12.97 -11.43 -15.92
N PHE A 172 -11.85 -10.85 -15.48
CA PHE A 172 -10.92 -10.10 -16.32
C PHE A 172 -9.58 -10.81 -16.51
N LEU A 173 -9.42 -12.04 -16.01
CA LEU A 173 -8.16 -12.79 -16.15
C LEU A 173 -7.81 -13.09 -17.61
N ASN A 174 -8.79 -13.14 -18.50
CA ASN A 174 -8.60 -13.26 -19.94
C ASN A 174 -7.88 -12.04 -20.55
N LEU A 175 -8.00 -10.86 -19.94
CA LEU A 175 -7.24 -9.68 -20.36
C LEU A 175 -5.74 -9.82 -20.04
N LEU A 176 -5.38 -10.76 -19.17
CA LEU A 176 -4.01 -10.99 -18.71
C LEU A 176 -3.38 -12.27 -19.29
N SER A 177 -4.17 -13.19 -19.82
CA SER A 177 -3.75 -14.61 -19.92
C SER A 177 -2.59 -14.91 -20.87
N GLU A 178 -2.30 -14.04 -21.85
CA GLU A 178 -1.16 -14.26 -22.77
C GLU A 178 0.13 -13.52 -22.37
N ARG A 179 0.02 -12.36 -21.70
CA ARG A 179 1.17 -11.51 -21.36
C ARG A 179 1.37 -11.34 -19.84
N GLY A 180 0.43 -11.78 -19.02
CA GLY A 180 0.45 -11.64 -17.57
C GLY A 180 0.69 -10.19 -17.15
N TYR A 181 1.71 -9.98 -16.32
CA TYR A 181 2.12 -8.64 -15.88
C TYR A 181 2.82 -7.82 -16.97
N ASP A 182 3.23 -8.41 -18.09
CA ASP A 182 3.76 -7.70 -19.25
C ASP A 182 2.65 -7.18 -20.17
N THR A 183 1.38 -7.30 -19.76
CA THR A 183 0.24 -6.69 -20.47
C THR A 183 0.40 -5.17 -20.55
N PRO A 184 0.42 -4.56 -21.75
CA PRO A 184 0.45 -3.12 -21.92
C PRO A 184 -0.79 -2.45 -21.33
N ILE A 185 -0.60 -1.30 -20.70
CA ILE A 185 -1.70 -0.50 -20.15
C ILE A 185 -2.68 -0.04 -21.23
N GLU A 186 -2.20 0.17 -22.46
CA GLU A 186 -3.07 0.50 -23.58
C GLU A 186 -4.15 -0.56 -23.85
N ASP A 187 -3.86 -1.85 -23.60
CA ASP A 187 -4.81 -2.94 -23.88
C ASP A 187 -5.95 -2.94 -22.85
N LEU A 188 -5.64 -2.64 -21.58
CA LEU A 188 -6.65 -2.40 -20.54
C LEU A 188 -7.49 -1.15 -20.84
N ASN A 189 -6.85 -0.09 -21.35
CA ASN A 189 -7.55 1.14 -21.71
C ASN A 189 -8.50 0.95 -22.91
N LYS A 190 -8.16 0.08 -23.86
CA LYS A 190 -9.03 -0.27 -25.01
C LYS A 190 -10.30 -0.97 -24.54
N PHE A 191 -10.18 -1.96 -23.64
CA PHE A 191 -11.33 -2.65 -23.05
C PHE A 191 -12.34 -1.68 -22.44
N ARG A 192 -11.85 -0.70 -21.65
CA ARG A 192 -12.69 0.35 -21.05
C ARG A 192 -13.46 1.19 -22.09
N LYS A 193 -12.88 1.44 -23.27
CA LYS A 193 -13.55 2.24 -24.32
C LYS A 193 -14.63 1.45 -25.06
N THR A 194 -14.61 0.12 -24.98
CA THR A 194 -15.51 -0.78 -25.72
C THR A 194 -16.58 -1.44 -24.85
N ALA A 195 -16.47 -1.31 -23.52
CA ALA A 195 -17.44 -1.78 -22.53
C ALA A 195 -18.40 -0.66 -22.13
#